data_AF-A0A2V6TP41-F1
#
_entry.id   AF-A0A2V6TP41-F1
#
_cell.length_a   1.000
_cell.length_b   1.000
_cell.length_c   1.000
_cell.angle_alpha   90.00
_cell.angle_beta   90.00
_cell.angle_gamma   90.00
#
_symmetry.space_group_name_H-M   'P 1'
#
loop_
_entity.id
_entity.type
_entity.pdbx_description
1 polymer ?
#
loop_
_entity_poly.entity_id
_entity_poly.type
_entity_poly.pdbx_seq_one_letter_code
_entity_poly.pdbx_strand_id
1 'polypeptide(L)'
;MDAIVFPPIALLPLLPTLIVLGAAVLVMALELGPRAIPRELSAVAALAGMIGALLATLAQWGTSQRAFRDMVVQDNFALFFNVVICYSGALVVLLSMDYLR
;
A
#
# COMPACT_ATOMS: atom_id res chain seq x y z
N MET A 1 30.96 28.64 -4.90
CA MET A 1 29.55 28.43 -4.50
C MET A 1 29.31 26.95 -4.70
N ASP A 2 29.39 26.15 -3.63
CA ASP A 2 29.17 24.71 -3.75
C ASP A 2 27.73 24.47 -4.23
N ALA A 3 27.59 23.77 -5.35
CA ALA A 3 26.29 23.43 -5.90
C ALA A 3 25.58 22.50 -4.88
N ILE A 4 24.38 22.89 -4.45
CA ILE A 4 23.52 22.04 -3.63
C ILE A 4 23.12 20.84 -4.49
N VAL A 5 23.80 19.71 -4.31
CA VAL A 5 23.43 18.45 -4.95
C VAL A 5 22.27 17.87 -4.16
N PHE A 6 21.06 17.92 -4.75
CA PHE A 6 19.89 17.30 -4.16
C PHE A 6 20.08 15.77 -4.13
N PRO A 7 19.89 15.12 -2.97
CA PRO A 7 19.95 13.66 -2.93
C PRO A 7 18.82 13.08 -3.80
N PRO A 8 19.09 11.97 -4.51
CA PRO A 8 18.08 11.33 -5.34
C PRO A 8 16.92 10.84 -4.47
N ILE A 9 15.70 11.27 -4.82
CA ILE A 9 14.47 10.88 -4.13
C ILE A 9 14.02 9.54 -4.70
N ALA A 10 14.35 8.45 -4.01
CA ALA A 10 13.94 7.10 -4.39
C ALA A 10 12.56 6.79 -3.80
N LEU A 11 11.50 6.98 -4.59
CA LEU A 11 10.11 6.63 -4.21
C LEU A 11 9.78 5.16 -4.47
N LEU A 12 10.56 4.49 -5.32
CA LEU A 12 10.35 3.10 -5.71
C LEU A 12 10.22 2.15 -4.50
N PRO A 13 11.03 2.31 -3.43
CA PRO A 13 10.90 1.46 -2.25
C PRO A 13 9.60 1.67 -1.44
N LEU A 14 9.00 2.84 -1.58
CA LEU A 14 7.76 3.17 -0.89
C LEU A 14 6.51 2.73 -1.68
N LEU A 15 6.68 2.26 -2.91
CA LEU A 15 5.58 1.90 -3.82
C LEU A 15 4.51 1.00 -3.18
N PRO A 16 4.82 -0.11 -2.49
CA PRO A 16 3.77 -0.92 -1.84
C PRO A 16 3.01 -0.13 -0.77
N THR A 17 3.69 0.67 0.04
CA THR A 17 3.04 1.52 1.06
C THR A 17 2.21 2.64 0.45
N LEU A 18 2.66 3.21 -0.68
CA LEU A 18 1.95 4.25 -1.42
C LEU A 18 0.67 3.70 -2.06
N ILE A 19 0.67 2.45 -2.54
CA ILE A 19 -0.54 1.81 -3.05
C ILE A 19 -1.58 1.64 -1.93
N VAL A 20 -1.17 1.14 -0.76
CA VAL A 20 -2.07 1.00 0.38
C VAL A 20 -2.61 2.36 0.83
N LEU A 21 -1.75 3.39 0.89
CA LEU A 21 -2.16 4.75 1.23
C LEU A 21 -3.17 5.30 0.21
N GLY A 22 -2.90 5.16 -1.09
CA GLY A 22 -3.80 5.57 -2.15
C GLY A 22 -5.15 4.85 -2.08
N ALA A 23 -5.15 3.55 -1.80
CA ALA A 23 -6.36 2.77 -1.59
C ALA A 23 -7.15 3.26 -0.37
N ALA A 24 -6.49 3.53 0.76
CA ALA A 24 -7.14 4.07 1.96
C ALA A 24 -7.78 5.43 1.70
N VAL A 25 -7.10 6.32 0.98
CA VAL A 25 -7.64 7.63 0.58
C VAL A 25 -8.84 7.46 -0.36
N LEU A 26 -8.78 6.54 -1.31
CA LEU A 26 -9.92 6.24 -2.19
C LEU A 26 -11.12 5.71 -1.40
N VAL A 27 -10.90 4.80 -0.45
CA VAL A 27 -11.96 4.28 0.42
C VAL A 27 -12.59 5.40 1.24
N MET A 28 -11.78 6.27 1.86
CA MET A 28 -12.29 7.43 2.60
C MET A 28 -13.07 8.39 1.70
N ALA A 29 -12.60 8.64 0.47
CA ALA A 29 -13.29 9.50 -0.49
C ALA A 29 -14.65 8.89 -0.91
N LEU A 30 -14.72 7.58 -1.08
CA LEU A 30 -15.97 6.86 -1.37
C LEU A 30 -16.94 6.90 -0.19
N GLU A 31 -16.45 6.76 1.05
CA GLU A 31 -17.29 6.87 2.26
C GLU A 31 -17.78 8.30 2.53
N LEU A 32 -16.95 9.32 2.22
CA LEU A 32 -17.34 10.72 2.34
C LEU A 32 -18.30 11.16 1.22
N GLY A 33 -18.33 10.41 0.12
CA GLY A 33 -19.15 10.66 -1.05
C GLY A 33 -20.67 10.57 -0.79
N PRO A 34 -21.49 10.85 -1.81
CA PRO A 34 -22.94 10.83 -1.68
C PRO A 34 -23.45 9.46 -1.20
N ARG A 35 -24.44 9.50 -0.30
CA ARG A 35 -25.12 8.34 0.34
C ARG A 35 -25.68 7.28 -0.62
N ALA A 36 -25.64 7.52 -1.92
CA ALA A 36 -26.07 6.62 -2.98
C ALA A 36 -25.01 5.58 -3.39
N ILE A 37 -23.75 5.72 -2.93
CA ILE A 37 -22.71 4.74 -3.23
C ILE A 37 -22.96 3.48 -2.39
N PRO A 38 -23.05 2.29 -3.01
CA PRO A 38 -23.23 1.05 -2.26
C PRO A 38 -22.00 0.80 -1.40
N ARG A 39 -22.22 0.40 -0.13
CA ARG A 39 -21.13 0.04 0.81
C ARG A 39 -20.23 -1.08 0.28
N GLU A 40 -20.73 -1.89 -0.65
CA GLU A 40 -19.95 -2.93 -1.32
C GLU A 40 -18.82 -2.32 -2.19
N LEU A 41 -18.98 -1.11 -2.73
CA LEU A 41 -17.98 -0.48 -3.59
C LEU A 41 -16.71 -0.08 -2.82
N SER A 42 -16.87 0.43 -1.59
CA SER A 42 -15.73 0.80 -0.74
C SER A 42 -14.96 -0.44 -0.28
N ALA A 43 -15.66 -1.54 0.00
CA ALA A 43 -15.03 -2.82 0.32
C ALA A 43 -14.25 -3.40 -0.86
N VAL A 44 -14.82 -3.36 -2.08
CA VAL A 44 -14.11 -3.78 -3.30
C VAL A 44 -12.90 -2.90 -3.58
N ALA A 45 -13.00 -1.58 -3.38
CA ALA A 45 -11.87 -0.66 -3.54
C ALA A 45 -10.72 -0.95 -2.54
N ALA A 46 -11.06 -1.22 -1.27
CA ALA A 46 -10.09 -1.62 -0.26
C ALA A 46 -9.37 -2.92 -0.66
N LEU A 47 -10.13 -3.92 -1.09
CA LEU A 47 -9.60 -5.22 -1.47
C LEU A 47 -8.70 -5.15 -2.72
N ALA A 48 -9.12 -4.38 -3.73
CA ALA A 48 -8.33 -4.11 -4.94
C ALA A 48 -7.00 -3.42 -4.60
N GLY A 49 -7.03 -2.44 -3.69
CA GLY A 49 -5.83 -1.77 -3.19
C GLY A 49 -4.86 -2.71 -2.48
N MET A 50 -5.37 -3.59 -1.62
CA MET A 50 -4.56 -4.58 -0.92
C MET A 50 -3.92 -5.59 -1.90
N ILE A 51 -4.69 -6.10 -2.86
CA ILE A 51 -4.15 -6.98 -3.90
C ILE A 51 -3.06 -6.26 -4.73
N GLY A 52 -3.30 -5.00 -5.11
CA GLY A 52 -2.33 -4.19 -5.84
C GLY A 52 -1.02 -4.00 -5.07
N ALA A 53 -1.10 -3.73 -3.76
CA ALA A 53 0.08 -3.58 -2.90
C ALA A 53 0.85 -4.89 -2.74
N LEU A 54 0.14 -6.02 -2.67
CA LEU A 54 0.73 -7.35 -2.57
C LEU A 54 1.47 -7.71 -3.87
N LEU A 55 0.87 -7.45 -5.03
CA LEU A 55 1.52 -7.65 -6.33
C LEU A 55 2.76 -6.75 -6.49
N ALA A 56 2.69 -5.49 -6.06
CA ALA A 56 3.84 -4.59 -6.08
C ALA A 56 4.97 -5.07 -5.16
N THR A 57 4.63 -5.62 -3.99
CA THR A 57 5.60 -6.21 -3.06
C THR A 57 6.30 -7.41 -3.69
N LEU A 58 5.53 -8.29 -4.35
CA LEU A 58 6.07 -9.45 -5.08
C LEU A 58 6.93 -9.03 -6.28
N ALA A 59 6.56 -7.97 -7.00
CA ALA A 59 7.34 -7.46 -8.12
C ALA A 59 8.70 -6.89 -7.70
N GLN A 60 8.84 -6.43 -6.45
CA GLN A 60 10.09 -5.96 -5.88
C GLN A 60 10.91 -7.06 -5.20
N TRP A 61 10.44 -8.31 -5.23
CA TRP A 61 11.10 -9.43 -4.57
C TRP A 61 12.49 -9.68 -5.17
N GLY A 62 13.51 -9.82 -4.31
CA GLY A 62 14.90 -9.95 -4.73
C GLY A 62 15.60 -8.64 -5.06
N THR A 63 14.90 -7.49 -5.00
CA THR A 63 15.54 -6.18 -5.08
C THR A 63 15.86 -5.67 -3.68
N SER A 64 17.11 -5.24 -3.47
CA SER A 64 17.51 -4.57 -2.23
C SER A 64 17.73 -3.10 -2.55
N GLN A 65 16.87 -2.23 -2.03
CA GLN A 65 16.95 -0.80 -2.26
C GLN A 65 17.01 -0.04 -0.94
N ARG A 66 17.84 1.01 -0.92
CA ARG A 66 17.98 1.94 0.21
C ARG A 66 17.55 3.31 -0.29
N ALA A 67 16.64 3.95 0.43
CA ALA A 67 16.14 5.27 0.10
C ALA A 67 16.31 6.23 1.29
N PHE A 68 16.30 7.54 0.97
CA PHE A 68 16.32 8.61 1.97
C PHE A 68 17.48 8.52 2.96
N ARG A 69 18.72 8.36 2.46
CA ARG A 69 19.94 8.28 3.29
C ARG A 69 19.82 7.18 4.36
N ASP A 70 19.46 5.97 3.91
CA ASP A 70 19.29 4.76 4.74
C ASP A 70 18.18 4.84 5.80
N MET A 71 17.28 5.82 5.73
CA MET A 71 16.07 5.84 6.58
C MET A 71 15.10 4.72 6.23
N VAL A 72 15.04 4.35 4.94
CA VAL A 72 14.17 3.28 4.45
C VAL A 72 15.07 2.23 3.79
N VAL A 73 15.12 1.06 4.43
CA VAL A 73 15.80 -0.12 3.90
C VAL A 73 14.73 -1.10 3.49
N GLN A 74 14.67 -1.41 2.20
CA GLN A 74 13.83 -2.45 1.68
C GLN A 74 14.69 -3.61 1.21
N ASP A 75 14.63 -4.67 1.99
CA ASP A 75 15.25 -5.96 1.74
C ASP A 75 14.17 -7.06 1.70
N ASN A 76 14.60 -8.30 1.46
CA ASN A 76 13.68 -9.44 1.43
C ASN A 76 12.98 -9.66 2.78
N PHE A 77 13.57 -9.22 3.89
CA PHE A 77 12.96 -9.30 5.21
C PHE A 77 11.78 -8.31 5.32
N ALA A 78 11.99 -7.04 4.99
CA ALA A 78 10.94 -6.03 4.96
C ALA A 78 9.82 -6.39 3.97
N LEU A 79 10.19 -6.91 2.79
CA LEU A 79 9.24 -7.39 1.78
C LEU A 79 8.39 -8.56 2.31
N PHE A 80 8.99 -9.52 3.01
CA PHE A 80 8.26 -10.61 3.64
C PHE A 80 7.20 -10.09 4.63
N PHE A 81 7.57 -9.15 5.50
CA PHE A 81 6.62 -8.55 6.45
C PHE A 81 5.51 -7.77 5.74
N ASN A 82 5.82 -7.05 4.67
CA ASN A 82 4.80 -6.38 3.85
C ASN A 82 3.81 -7.40 3.27
N VAL A 83 4.27 -8.56 2.78
CA VAL A 83 3.37 -9.62 2.31
C VAL A 83 2.48 -10.12 3.45
N VAL A 84 3.04 -10.42 4.63
CA VAL A 84 2.28 -10.93 5.78
C VAL A 84 1.21 -9.92 6.24
N ILE A 85 1.60 -8.65 6.40
CA ILE A 85 0.69 -7.58 6.82
C ILE A 85 -0.41 -7.38 5.76
N CYS A 86 -0.04 -7.27 4.49
CA CYS A 86 -1.00 -7.06 3.41
C CYS A 86 -1.96 -8.24 3.26
N TYR A 87 -1.45 -9.47 3.37
CA TYR A 87 -2.29 -10.67 3.33
C TYR A 87 -3.25 -10.73 4.53
N SER A 88 -2.76 -10.47 5.75
CA SER A 88 -3.61 -10.45 6.95
C SER A 88 -4.70 -9.37 6.85
N GLY A 89 -4.36 -8.17 6.38
CA GLY A 89 -5.34 -7.10 6.19
C GLY A 89 -6.38 -7.43 5.11
N ALA A 90 -5.98 -8.10 4.02
CA ALA A 90 -6.92 -8.55 2.99
C ALA A 90 -7.92 -9.58 3.55
N LEU A 91 -7.45 -10.52 4.38
CA LEU A 91 -8.33 -11.48 5.08
C LEU A 91 -9.28 -10.78 6.05
N VAL A 92 -8.80 -9.80 6.81
CA VAL A 92 -9.64 -9.01 7.73
C VAL A 92 -10.74 -8.26 6.96
N VAL A 93 -10.42 -7.67 5.80
CA VAL A 93 -11.41 -7.01 4.94
C VAL A 93 -12.45 -8.01 4.44
N LEU A 94 -12.02 -9.18 3.95
CA LEU A 94 -12.94 -10.24 3.50
C LEU A 94 -13.89 -10.69 4.61
N LEU A 95 -13.36 -10.94 5.80
CA LEU A 95 -14.16 -11.34 6.96
C LEU A 95 -15.13 -10.23 7.39
N SER A 96 -14.69 -8.97 7.30
CA SER A 96 -15.52 -7.81 7.67
C SER A 96 -16.68 -7.60 6.70
N MET A 97 -16.54 -7.96 5.42
CA MET A 97 -17.64 -7.84 4.44
C MET A 97 -18.83 -8.74 4.80
N ASP A 98 -18.57 -9.96 5.26
CA ASP A 98 -19.63 -10.90 5.69
C ASP A 98 -20.20 -10.49 7.05
N TYR A 99 -19.35 -10.02 7.96
CA TYR A 99 -19.79 -9.58 9.30
C TYR A 99 -20.60 -8.27 9.31
N LEU A 100 -20.31 -7.33 8.40
CA LEU A 100 -20.96 -6.01 8.34
C LEU A 100 -22.21 -5.98 7.45
N ARG A 101 -22.59 -7.10 6.85
CA ARG A 101 -23.78 -7.25 6.03
C ARG A 101 -25.03 -7.47 6.89
#